data_AF-A0A956R1D9-F1
#
_entry.id   AF-A0A956R1D9-F1
#
_cell.length_a   1.000
_cell.length_b   1.000
_cell.length_c   1.000
_cell.angle_alpha   90.00
_cell.angle_beta   90.00
_cell.angle_gamma   90.00
#
_symmetry.space_group_name_H-M   'P 1'
#
loop_
_entity.id
_entity.type
_entity.pdbx_description
1 polymer ?
#
loop_
_entity_poly.entity_id
_entity_poly.type
_entity_poly.pdbx_seq_one_letter_code
_entity_poly.pdbx_strand_id
1 'polypeptide(L)'
;RIDGIVGRKLPVLAVPGNHDLARPTGMDALRYAGLKHHDEDPVVQRGLWLEKRAAGEAGWLDPLFAEYRAWCERTLKPRALRAGLKLIESERAPGDFRVVVEKKGLRLGVVGLNTAWGQVGDGDFLGKLPLATEQFDALFSDELPARDWFAGLSASILMTHHPRSWLSTKGRENLEQRIYCVEGSFDMAIFGHMHAAESLAEARGGTQARLWVQAPSLFGLEHYGEEKKVSRSFGYGWGRISEDGEIRSWPYVHGYPGGSLALVEDHNNFRWVHDGLRGVILR
;
A
#
# COMPACT_ATOMS: atom_id res chain seq x y z
N ARG A 1 17.35 24.09 -6.62
CA ARG A 1 16.32 24.55 -5.66
C ARG A 1 15.26 23.45 -5.60
N ILE A 2 15.12 22.74 -4.48
CA ILE A 2 14.06 21.74 -4.32
C ILE A 2 12.76 22.53 -4.08
N ASP A 3 11.88 22.58 -5.08
CA ASP A 3 10.53 23.13 -4.90
C ASP A 3 9.66 22.10 -4.16
N GLY A 4 9.91 21.96 -2.87
CA GLY A 4 9.29 20.96 -2.02
C GLY A 4 7.98 21.41 -1.40
N ILE A 5 7.08 20.47 -1.16
CA ILE A 5 5.99 20.63 -0.20
C ILE A 5 6.54 20.18 1.15
N VAL A 6 6.72 21.10 2.09
CA VAL A 6 7.28 20.81 3.42
C VAL A 6 6.25 20.99 4.53
N GLY A 7 6.45 20.26 5.63
CA GLY A 7 5.64 20.40 6.85
C GLY A 7 4.17 20.06 6.64
N ARG A 8 3.27 20.90 7.16
CA ARG A 8 1.81 20.63 7.22
C ARG A 8 1.10 20.59 5.85
N LYS A 9 1.81 20.94 4.78
CA LYS A 9 1.31 20.85 3.40
C LYS A 9 1.63 19.52 2.74
N LEU A 10 2.58 18.73 3.28
CA LEU A 10 2.97 17.45 2.68
C LEU A 10 1.73 16.53 2.66
N PRO A 11 1.25 16.11 1.49
CA PRO A 11 0.17 15.15 1.43
C PRO A 11 0.62 13.85 2.06
N VAL A 12 -0.27 13.24 2.84
CA VAL A 12 -0.08 11.91 3.39
C VAL A 12 -1.06 11.01 2.66
N LEU A 13 -0.58 9.91 2.12
CA LEU A 13 -1.38 8.84 1.55
C LEU A 13 -1.09 7.59 2.36
N ALA A 14 -2.12 6.83 2.70
CA ALA A 14 -2.00 5.64 3.52
C ALA A 14 -3.09 4.63 3.15
N VAL A 15 -2.78 3.36 3.33
CA VAL A 15 -3.73 2.24 3.38
C VAL A 15 -3.67 1.66 4.79
N PRO A 16 -4.78 1.11 5.31
CA PRO A 16 -4.77 0.51 6.64
C PRO A 16 -3.99 -0.80 6.63
N GLY A 17 -3.33 -1.07 7.76
CA GLY A 17 -2.70 -2.33 8.05
C GLY A 17 -3.50 -3.21 9.00
N ASN A 18 -2.97 -4.40 9.28
CA ASN A 18 -3.58 -5.35 10.22
C ASN A 18 -3.70 -4.82 11.65
N HIS A 19 -2.90 -3.81 12.01
CA HIS A 19 -2.96 -3.14 13.32
C HIS A 19 -4.02 -2.01 13.38
N ASP A 20 -4.52 -1.58 12.22
CA ASP A 20 -5.64 -0.64 12.13
C ASP A 20 -6.99 -1.35 12.15
N LEU A 21 -6.99 -2.69 12.03
CA LEU A 21 -8.18 -3.53 12.09
C LEU A 21 -8.61 -3.71 13.55
N ALA A 22 -9.78 -3.18 13.89
CA ALA A 22 -10.47 -3.45 15.14
C ALA A 22 -11.00 -4.88 15.12
N ARG A 23 -10.27 -5.79 15.78
CA ARG A 23 -10.61 -7.22 15.79
C ARG A 23 -12.00 -7.41 16.42
N PRO A 24 -12.95 -8.00 15.70
CA PRO A 24 -14.29 -8.22 16.23
C PRO A 24 -14.26 -9.24 17.37
N THR A 25 -15.09 -9.04 18.38
CA THR A 25 -15.19 -9.94 19.54
C THR A 25 -16.65 -10.34 19.79
N GLY A 26 -16.88 -11.40 20.57
CA GLY A 26 -18.23 -11.87 20.89
C GLY A 26 -19.06 -12.20 19.64
N MET A 27 -20.30 -11.68 19.58
CA MET A 27 -21.22 -11.92 18.45
C MET A 27 -20.72 -11.31 17.13
N ASP A 28 -19.96 -10.22 17.18
CA ASP A 28 -19.38 -9.64 15.97
C ASP A 28 -18.32 -10.55 15.37
N ALA A 29 -17.59 -11.31 16.18
CA ALA A 29 -16.64 -12.30 15.65
C ALA A 29 -17.33 -13.35 14.76
N LEU A 30 -18.56 -13.76 15.11
CA LEU A 30 -19.37 -14.66 14.29
C LEU A 30 -19.82 -13.98 12.98
N ARG A 31 -20.20 -12.71 13.05
CA ARG A 31 -20.61 -11.90 11.89
C ARG A 31 -19.49 -11.80 10.84
N TYR A 32 -18.25 -11.66 11.29
CA TYR A 32 -17.09 -11.46 10.41
C TYR A 32 -16.33 -12.76 10.10
N ALA A 33 -16.66 -13.87 10.76
CA ALA A 33 -15.95 -15.15 10.61
C ALA A 33 -15.86 -15.65 9.16
N GLY A 34 -16.85 -15.33 8.32
CA GLY A 34 -16.87 -15.72 6.91
C GLY A 34 -15.77 -15.07 6.06
N LEU A 35 -15.21 -13.92 6.47
CA LEU A 35 -14.23 -13.18 5.67
C LEU A 35 -12.93 -13.97 5.42
N LYS A 36 -12.55 -14.87 6.34
CA LYS A 36 -11.39 -15.75 6.16
C LYS A 36 -11.56 -16.77 5.02
N HIS A 37 -12.82 -17.04 4.65
CA HIS A 37 -13.20 -17.95 3.58
C HIS A 37 -13.65 -17.20 2.33
N HIS A 38 -13.36 -15.90 2.23
CA HIS A 38 -13.76 -15.09 1.08
C HIS A 38 -13.41 -15.79 -0.24
N ASP A 39 -12.19 -16.27 -0.42
CA ASP A 39 -11.78 -16.86 -1.70
C ASP A 39 -12.38 -18.25 -1.98
N GLU A 40 -13.03 -18.86 -0.99
CA GLU A 40 -13.60 -20.21 -1.03
C GLU A 40 -15.14 -20.20 -1.12
N ASP A 41 -15.79 -19.14 -0.64
CA ASP A 41 -17.25 -19.04 -0.53
C ASP A 41 -17.84 -17.96 -1.46
N PRO A 42 -18.48 -18.36 -2.57
CA PRO A 42 -19.10 -17.42 -3.51
C PRO A 42 -20.20 -16.54 -2.91
N VAL A 43 -20.84 -16.96 -1.81
CA VAL A 43 -21.85 -16.16 -1.10
C VAL A 43 -21.17 -15.02 -0.36
N VAL A 44 -20.05 -15.29 0.30
CA VAL A 44 -19.24 -14.25 0.97
C VAL A 44 -18.65 -13.28 -0.06
N GLN A 45 -18.10 -13.79 -1.18
CA GLN A 45 -17.57 -12.94 -2.26
C GLN A 45 -18.64 -11.99 -2.78
N ARG A 46 -19.77 -12.53 -3.22
CA ARG A 46 -20.85 -11.72 -3.78
C ARG A 46 -21.41 -10.77 -2.73
N GLY A 47 -21.72 -11.27 -1.53
CA GLY A 47 -22.31 -10.46 -0.47
C GLY A 47 -21.45 -9.25 -0.09
N LEU A 48 -20.12 -9.40 -0.07
CA LEU A 48 -19.22 -8.31 0.29
C LEU A 48 -19.17 -7.19 -0.76
N TRP A 49 -19.31 -7.52 -2.05
CA TRP A 49 -19.08 -6.57 -3.16
C TRP A 49 -20.35 -6.15 -3.90
N LEU A 50 -21.51 -6.77 -3.65
CA LEU A 50 -22.76 -6.45 -4.35
C LEU A 50 -23.34 -5.08 -3.96
N GLU A 51 -23.15 -4.64 -2.72
CA GLU A 51 -23.73 -3.38 -2.23
C GLU A 51 -22.86 -2.19 -2.62
N LYS A 52 -23.37 -1.35 -3.53
CA LYS A 52 -22.89 0.04 -3.66
C LYS A 52 -23.47 0.83 -2.49
N ARG A 53 -22.61 1.50 -1.73
CA ARG A 53 -23.03 2.36 -0.62
C ARG A 53 -23.53 3.69 -1.18
N ALA A 54 -24.57 4.27 -0.59
CA ALA A 54 -24.82 5.69 -0.86
C ALA A 54 -23.68 6.53 -0.30
N ALA A 55 -23.41 7.68 -0.91
CA ALA A 55 -22.37 8.59 -0.45
C ALA A 55 -22.57 8.96 1.02
N GLY A 56 -21.62 8.58 1.88
CA GLY A 56 -21.67 8.84 3.32
C GLY A 56 -22.20 7.70 4.19
N GLU A 57 -22.69 6.60 3.60
CA GLU A 57 -23.13 5.43 4.37
C GLU A 57 -21.97 4.54 4.80
N ALA A 58 -22.07 4.03 6.03
CA ALA A 58 -21.11 3.06 6.54
C ALA A 58 -21.42 1.68 5.96
N GLY A 59 -20.44 1.06 5.29
CA GLY A 59 -20.64 -0.32 4.81
C GLY A 59 -20.09 -1.37 5.74
N TRP A 60 -20.26 -2.63 5.32
CA TRP A 60 -20.04 -3.81 6.16
C TRP A 60 -18.66 -3.88 6.83
N LEU A 61 -17.62 -3.46 6.12
CA LEU A 61 -16.23 -3.45 6.61
C LEU A 61 -15.87 -2.22 7.45
N ASP A 62 -16.67 -1.16 7.43
CA ASP A 62 -16.30 0.11 8.08
C ASP A 62 -16.14 0.02 9.60
N PRO A 63 -16.96 -0.74 10.35
CA PRO A 63 -16.74 -0.93 11.77
C PRO A 63 -15.37 -1.50 12.11
N LEU A 64 -14.82 -2.37 11.25
CA LEU A 64 -13.49 -2.97 11.43
C LEU A 64 -12.35 -1.94 11.28
N PHE A 65 -12.60 -0.79 10.66
CA PHE A 65 -11.59 0.24 10.40
C PHE A 65 -12.02 1.62 10.90
N ALA A 66 -12.91 1.68 11.89
CA ALA A 66 -13.50 2.93 12.38
C ALA A 66 -12.43 3.94 12.83
N GLU A 67 -11.43 3.50 13.58
CA GLU A 67 -10.34 4.36 14.07
C GLU A 67 -9.45 4.89 12.93
N TYR A 68 -9.12 4.02 11.97
CA TYR A 68 -8.41 4.42 10.76
C TYR A 68 -9.18 5.48 9.97
N ARG A 69 -10.49 5.26 9.76
CA ARG A 69 -11.34 6.23 9.07
C ARG A 69 -11.44 7.55 9.82
N ALA A 70 -11.59 7.51 11.15
CA ALA A 70 -11.60 8.71 11.98
C ALA A 70 -10.28 9.49 11.88
N TRP A 71 -9.14 8.79 11.84
CA TRP A 71 -7.84 9.39 11.58
C TRP A 71 -7.75 10.00 10.17
N CYS A 72 -8.26 9.32 9.14
CA CYS A 72 -8.30 9.82 7.78
C CYS A 72 -9.07 11.14 7.68
N GLU A 73 -10.28 11.21 8.25
CA GLU A 73 -11.10 12.44 8.28
C GLU A 73 -10.40 13.59 9.02
N ARG A 74 -9.80 13.29 10.17
CA ARG A 74 -9.16 14.31 11.02
C ARG A 74 -7.83 14.79 10.46
N THR A 75 -7.09 13.94 9.75
CA THR A 75 -5.67 14.17 9.44
C THR A 75 -5.36 14.06 7.95
N LEU A 76 -5.68 12.92 7.34
CA LEU A 76 -5.27 12.60 5.96
C LEU A 76 -5.98 13.51 4.95
N LYS A 77 -7.32 13.52 4.96
CA LYS A 77 -8.11 14.30 3.99
C LYS A 77 -7.85 15.80 4.08
N PRO A 78 -7.78 16.43 5.27
CA PRO A 78 -7.42 17.84 5.37
C PRO A 78 -6.02 18.14 4.83
N ARG A 79 -5.04 17.22 4.95
CA ARG A 79 -3.70 17.38 4.38
C ARG A 79 -3.72 17.24 2.86
N ALA A 80 -4.41 16.24 2.32
CA ALA A 80 -4.59 16.06 0.89
C ALA A 80 -5.25 17.29 0.25
N LEU A 81 -6.34 17.79 0.85
CA LEU A 81 -7.04 19.00 0.38
C LEU A 81 -6.13 20.23 0.38
N ARG A 82 -5.35 20.46 1.44
CA ARG A 82 -4.38 21.57 1.50
C ARG A 82 -3.26 21.45 0.46
N ALA A 83 -2.96 20.23 0.02
CA ALA A 83 -2.02 19.96 -1.06
C ALA A 83 -2.67 20.06 -2.45
N GLY A 84 -3.97 20.37 -2.54
CA GLY A 84 -4.71 20.43 -3.81
C GLY A 84 -5.00 19.05 -4.40
N LEU A 85 -4.89 17.98 -3.61
CA LEU A 85 -5.14 16.62 -4.08
C LEU A 85 -6.61 16.25 -3.95
N LYS A 86 -7.16 15.68 -5.03
CA LYS A 86 -8.48 15.06 -5.02
C LYS A 86 -8.34 13.57 -4.77
N LEU A 87 -8.52 13.16 -3.51
CA LEU A 87 -8.56 11.76 -3.11
C LEU A 87 -9.92 11.16 -3.48
N ILE A 88 -9.93 10.08 -4.27
CA ILE A 88 -11.13 9.31 -4.58
C ILE A 88 -11.07 8.03 -3.76
N GLU A 89 -11.89 7.92 -2.73
CA GLU A 89 -11.99 6.71 -1.91
C GLU A 89 -13.01 5.74 -2.50
N SER A 90 -12.79 4.45 -2.27
CA SER A 90 -13.75 3.42 -2.64
C SER A 90 -15.01 3.51 -1.80
N GLU A 91 -16.16 3.35 -2.44
CA GLU A 91 -17.44 3.17 -1.76
C GLU A 91 -17.64 1.72 -1.30
N ARG A 92 -16.66 0.82 -1.47
CA ARG A 92 -16.81 -0.61 -1.15
C ARG A 92 -15.87 -1.10 -0.05
N ALA A 93 -14.63 -0.62 -0.03
CA ALA A 93 -13.63 -1.07 0.92
C ALA A 93 -12.98 0.11 1.65
N PRO A 94 -12.95 0.10 2.99
CA PRO A 94 -12.35 1.19 3.76
C PRO A 94 -10.86 1.27 3.49
N GLY A 95 -10.39 2.48 3.19
CA GLY A 95 -8.97 2.75 2.93
C GLY A 95 -8.50 2.45 1.52
N ASP A 96 -9.35 1.91 0.65
CA ASP A 96 -9.07 1.83 -0.78
C ASP A 96 -9.24 3.23 -1.39
N PHE A 97 -8.30 3.64 -2.23
CA PHE A 97 -8.37 4.94 -2.88
C PHE A 97 -7.60 4.99 -4.19
N ARG A 98 -7.89 6.01 -5.01
CA ARG A 98 -6.99 6.51 -6.06
C ARG A 98 -6.80 8.02 -5.95
N VAL A 99 -5.64 8.50 -6.38
CA VAL A 99 -5.32 9.92 -6.45
C VAL A 99 -4.32 10.18 -7.58
N VAL A 100 -4.38 11.37 -8.17
CA VAL A 100 -3.34 11.87 -9.07
C VAL A 100 -2.63 13.02 -8.38
N VAL A 101 -1.31 12.92 -8.28
CA VAL A 101 -0.42 13.97 -7.81
C VAL A 101 0.25 14.58 -9.04
N GLU A 102 -0.01 15.86 -9.30
CA GLU A 102 0.59 16.58 -10.41
C GLU A 102 1.66 17.56 -9.93
N LYS A 103 2.84 17.50 -10.56
CA LYS A 103 3.94 18.42 -10.27
C LYS A 103 4.76 18.67 -11.52
N LYS A 104 4.84 19.94 -11.95
CA LYS A 104 5.64 20.36 -13.12
C LYS A 104 5.32 19.54 -14.39
N GLY A 105 4.05 19.23 -14.62
CA GLY A 105 3.58 18.43 -15.77
C GLY A 105 3.67 16.91 -15.58
N LEU A 106 4.39 16.41 -14.57
CA LEU A 106 4.40 14.98 -14.24
C LEU A 106 3.15 14.62 -13.45
N ARG A 107 2.40 13.62 -13.94
CA ARG A 107 1.18 13.11 -13.32
C ARG A 107 1.45 11.73 -12.72
N LEU A 108 1.60 11.68 -11.40
CA LEU A 108 1.80 10.43 -10.65
C LEU A 108 0.45 9.91 -10.15
N GLY A 109 0.04 8.74 -10.62
CA GLY A 109 -1.11 8.03 -10.05
C GLY A 109 -0.69 7.22 -8.83
N VAL A 110 -1.54 7.21 -7.80
CA VAL A 110 -1.40 6.28 -6.67
C VAL A 110 -2.72 5.59 -6.47
N VAL A 111 -2.70 4.25 -6.46
CA VAL A 111 -3.82 3.39 -6.07
C VAL A 111 -3.46 2.71 -4.77
N GLY A 112 -4.26 2.91 -3.73
CA GLY A 112 -4.15 2.20 -2.46
C GLY A 112 -5.21 1.12 -2.35
N LEU A 113 -4.81 -0.11 -2.01
CA LEU A 113 -5.72 -1.22 -1.72
C LEU A 113 -5.47 -1.77 -0.31
N ASN A 114 -6.52 -1.82 0.49
CA ASN A 114 -6.59 -2.45 1.80
C ASN A 114 -6.50 -3.97 1.64
N THR A 115 -5.44 -4.54 2.20
CA THR A 115 -5.18 -5.99 2.24
C THR A 115 -5.44 -6.59 3.62
N ALA A 116 -5.83 -5.78 4.60
CA ALA A 116 -5.96 -6.18 5.99
C ALA A 116 -7.37 -6.67 6.36
N TRP A 117 -8.39 -6.36 5.56
CA TRP A 117 -9.80 -6.63 5.91
C TRP A 117 -10.13 -8.12 6.11
N GLY A 118 -9.37 -9.04 5.50
CA GLY A 118 -9.52 -10.48 5.70
C GLY A 118 -8.89 -11.00 7.01
N GLN A 119 -8.07 -10.20 7.69
CA GLN A 119 -7.33 -10.60 8.88
C GLN A 119 -8.14 -10.41 10.17
N VAL A 120 -9.38 -10.91 10.23
CA VAL A 120 -10.32 -10.65 11.34
C VAL A 120 -10.08 -11.46 12.62
N GLY A 121 -9.10 -12.37 12.63
CA GLY A 121 -8.74 -13.18 13.80
C GLY A 121 -7.24 -13.21 14.05
N ASP A 122 -6.86 -13.87 15.14
CA ASP A 122 -5.46 -14.17 15.43
C ASP A 122 -4.97 -15.38 14.62
N GLY A 123 -3.65 -15.53 14.54
CA GLY A 123 -3.00 -16.63 13.85
C GLY A 123 -2.18 -16.19 12.64
N ASP A 124 -1.71 -17.18 11.90
CA ASP A 124 -0.90 -16.99 10.71
C ASP A 124 -1.77 -16.79 9.46
N PHE A 125 -1.56 -15.67 8.77
CA PHE A 125 -2.25 -15.29 7.54
C PHE A 125 -1.31 -15.28 6.31
N LEU A 126 -0.08 -15.76 6.45
CA LEU A 126 0.83 -15.93 5.32
C LEU A 126 0.16 -16.81 4.26
N GLY A 127 0.06 -16.29 3.03
CA GLY A 127 -0.58 -16.97 1.90
C GLY A 127 -2.09 -17.16 2.04
N LYS A 128 -2.80 -16.34 2.83
CA LYS A 128 -4.24 -16.51 3.11
C LYS A 128 -5.07 -15.24 2.91
N LEU A 129 -4.45 -14.07 2.76
CA LEU A 129 -5.20 -12.82 2.68
C LEU A 129 -5.88 -12.67 1.30
N PRO A 130 -7.19 -12.40 1.26
CA PRO A 130 -7.88 -12.13 0.02
C PRO A 130 -7.49 -10.77 -0.56
N LEU A 131 -7.52 -10.67 -1.89
CA LEU A 131 -7.48 -9.41 -2.63
C LEU A 131 -8.47 -9.54 -3.79
N ALA A 132 -9.60 -8.86 -3.69
CA ALA A 132 -10.67 -8.97 -4.67
C ALA A 132 -10.45 -7.99 -5.83
N THR A 133 -10.82 -8.38 -7.06
CA THR A 133 -10.81 -7.48 -8.22
C THR A 133 -11.79 -6.33 -8.06
N GLU A 134 -12.91 -6.60 -7.40
CA GLU A 134 -13.98 -5.67 -7.12
C GLU A 134 -13.53 -4.48 -6.26
N GLN A 135 -12.47 -4.64 -5.46
CA GLN A 135 -11.82 -3.54 -4.73
C GLN A 135 -11.24 -2.51 -5.71
N PHE A 136 -10.49 -3.01 -6.68
CA PHE A 136 -9.82 -2.20 -7.69
C PHE A 136 -10.83 -1.58 -8.65
N ASP A 137 -11.76 -2.38 -9.17
CA ASP A 137 -12.77 -1.92 -10.13
C ASP A 137 -13.64 -0.81 -9.53
N ALA A 138 -13.95 -0.88 -8.23
CA ALA A 138 -14.73 0.13 -7.53
C ALA A 138 -14.08 1.51 -7.42
N LEU A 139 -12.78 1.63 -7.73
CA LEU A 139 -12.11 2.94 -7.79
C LEU A 139 -12.37 3.66 -9.12
N PHE A 140 -12.83 2.94 -10.14
CA PHE A 140 -13.07 3.44 -11.49
C PHE A 140 -14.57 3.48 -11.79
N SER A 141 -14.93 4.13 -12.90
CA SER A 141 -16.32 4.19 -13.36
C SER A 141 -16.38 3.90 -14.84
N ASP A 142 -17.59 3.71 -15.37
CA ASP A 142 -17.79 3.46 -16.81
C ASP A 142 -17.34 4.67 -17.65
N GLU A 143 -17.44 5.90 -17.10
CA GLU A 143 -16.98 7.13 -17.74
C GLU A 143 -15.46 7.35 -17.64
N LEU A 144 -14.80 6.69 -16.68
CA LEU A 144 -13.35 6.74 -16.53
C LEU A 144 -12.80 5.34 -16.19
N PRO A 145 -12.72 4.44 -17.19
CA PRO A 145 -12.18 3.10 -17.01
C PRO A 145 -10.73 3.14 -16.55
N ALA A 146 -10.28 2.08 -15.88
CA ALA A 146 -8.91 1.98 -15.35
C ALA A 146 -7.85 2.25 -16.42
N ARG A 147 -7.97 1.61 -17.59
CA ARG A 147 -7.06 1.80 -18.73
C ARG A 147 -6.90 3.27 -19.11
N ASP A 148 -8.01 3.99 -19.24
CA ASP A 148 -8.01 5.38 -19.69
C ASP A 148 -7.48 6.32 -18.60
N TRP A 149 -7.67 5.96 -17.31
CA TRP A 149 -7.04 6.64 -16.20
C TRP A 149 -5.51 6.51 -16.25
N PHE A 150 -4.98 5.29 -16.44
CA PHE A 150 -3.53 5.05 -16.53
C PHE A 150 -2.88 5.67 -17.76
N ALA A 151 -3.56 5.66 -18.92
CA ALA A 151 -3.06 6.26 -20.14
C ALA A 151 -2.77 7.77 -20.01
N GLY A 152 -3.40 8.45 -19.04
CA GLY A 152 -3.14 9.85 -18.75
C GLY A 152 -1.98 10.12 -17.79
N LEU A 153 -1.33 9.10 -17.23
CA LEU A 153 -0.31 9.24 -16.21
C LEU A 153 1.10 9.20 -16.78
N SER A 154 2.03 9.87 -16.10
CA SER A 154 3.48 9.76 -16.36
C SER A 154 4.09 8.56 -15.64
N ALA A 155 3.54 8.23 -14.46
CA ALA A 155 3.94 7.07 -13.68
C ALA A 155 2.82 6.70 -12.69
N SER A 156 2.85 5.48 -12.16
CA SER A 156 1.83 4.98 -11.24
C SER A 156 2.36 4.00 -10.20
N ILE A 157 1.80 4.09 -9.00
CA ILE A 157 2.17 3.30 -7.83
C ILE A 157 0.95 2.53 -7.32
N LEU A 158 1.12 1.23 -7.09
CA LEU A 158 0.21 0.44 -6.27
C LEU A 158 0.72 0.46 -4.81
N MET A 159 -0.16 0.71 -3.86
CA MET A 159 0.16 0.72 -2.44
C MET A 159 -0.71 -0.28 -1.67
N THR A 160 -0.07 -1.20 -0.96
CA THR A 160 -0.73 -2.16 -0.06
C THR A 160 -0.04 -2.17 1.30
N HIS A 161 -0.70 -2.68 2.34
CA HIS A 161 0.00 -2.94 3.61
C HIS A 161 0.81 -4.23 3.55
N HIS A 162 0.21 -5.32 3.09
CA HIS A 162 0.85 -6.63 3.05
C HIS A 162 1.63 -6.87 1.74
N PRO A 163 2.72 -7.66 1.79
CA PRO A 163 3.42 -8.13 0.60
C PRO A 163 2.62 -9.18 -0.17
N ARG A 164 3.02 -9.43 -1.42
CA ARG A 164 2.40 -10.47 -2.28
C ARG A 164 2.37 -11.86 -1.65
N SER A 165 3.36 -12.20 -0.84
CA SER A 165 3.50 -13.52 -0.20
C SER A 165 2.42 -13.81 0.85
N TRP A 166 1.77 -12.76 1.36
CA TRP A 166 0.67 -12.89 2.33
C TRP A 166 -0.69 -13.10 1.66
N LEU A 167 -0.78 -12.77 0.37
CA LEU A 167 -2.00 -12.97 -0.38
C LEU A 167 -2.24 -14.46 -0.64
N SER A 168 -3.50 -14.87 -0.58
CA SER A 168 -3.95 -16.20 -0.98
C SER A 168 -3.56 -16.51 -2.42
N THR A 169 -3.64 -17.77 -2.83
CA THR A 169 -3.45 -18.13 -4.25
C THR A 169 -4.37 -17.32 -5.15
N LYS A 170 -5.64 -17.17 -4.78
CA LYS A 170 -6.61 -16.39 -5.56
C LYS A 170 -6.31 -14.89 -5.55
N GLY A 171 -5.94 -14.33 -4.40
CA GLY A 171 -5.53 -12.93 -4.27
C GLY A 171 -4.29 -12.61 -5.09
N ARG A 172 -3.31 -13.53 -5.16
CA ARG A 172 -2.13 -13.40 -6.03
C ARG A 172 -2.50 -13.46 -7.51
N GLU A 173 -3.39 -14.38 -7.90
CA GLU A 173 -3.90 -14.43 -9.29
C GLU A 173 -4.60 -13.11 -9.66
N ASN A 174 -5.49 -12.61 -8.80
CA ASN A 174 -6.19 -11.34 -9.01
C ASN A 174 -5.19 -10.18 -9.12
N LEU A 175 -4.20 -10.12 -8.23
CA LEU A 175 -3.14 -9.12 -8.30
C LEU A 175 -2.39 -9.22 -9.64
N GLU A 176 -1.89 -10.40 -10.00
CA GLU A 176 -0.96 -10.55 -11.11
C GLU A 176 -1.63 -10.49 -12.49
N GLN A 177 -2.91 -10.92 -12.59
CA GLN A 177 -3.64 -11.16 -13.84
C GLN A 177 -4.86 -10.26 -14.04
N ARG A 178 -5.22 -9.42 -13.06
CA ARG A 178 -6.38 -8.52 -13.17
C ARG A 178 -6.06 -7.08 -12.78
N ILE A 179 -5.27 -6.90 -11.72
CA ILE A 179 -4.95 -5.56 -11.17
C ILE A 179 -3.64 -5.03 -11.77
N TYR A 180 -2.55 -5.78 -11.57
CA TYR A 180 -1.19 -5.44 -11.99
C TYR A 180 -0.88 -5.85 -13.44
N CYS A 181 -1.83 -6.49 -14.12
CA CYS A 181 -1.66 -6.93 -15.52
C CYS A 181 -2.11 -5.89 -16.54
N VAL A 182 -2.83 -4.85 -16.13
CA VAL A 182 -3.31 -3.83 -17.04
C VAL A 182 -2.07 -3.19 -17.64
N GLU A 183 -1.92 -3.26 -18.96
CA GLU A 183 -0.71 -2.77 -19.63
C GLU A 183 -0.50 -1.27 -19.30
N GLY A 184 0.71 -0.92 -18.85
CA GLY A 184 1.03 0.42 -18.39
C GLY A 184 0.36 0.83 -17.07
N SER A 185 -0.17 -0.10 -16.27
CA SER A 185 -0.89 0.24 -15.05
C SER A 185 -0.02 0.61 -13.86
N PHE A 186 1.08 -0.07 -13.59
CA PHE A 186 1.89 0.21 -12.41
C PHE A 186 3.38 0.04 -12.69
N ASP A 187 4.14 1.11 -12.43
CA ASP A 187 5.60 1.07 -12.49
C ASP A 187 6.19 0.42 -11.25
N MET A 188 5.53 0.58 -10.10
CA MET A 188 5.95 -0.06 -8.84
C MET A 188 4.79 -0.34 -7.89
N ALA A 189 4.95 -1.39 -7.09
CA ALA A 189 4.16 -1.68 -5.90
C ALA A 189 4.98 -1.35 -4.66
N ILE A 190 4.44 -0.52 -3.76
CA ILE A 190 4.99 -0.28 -2.43
C ILE A 190 4.15 -0.99 -1.38
N PHE A 191 4.82 -1.60 -0.40
CA PHE A 191 4.14 -2.23 0.73
C PHE A 191 4.92 -2.14 2.03
N GLY A 192 4.21 -2.39 3.14
CA GLY A 192 4.76 -2.43 4.48
C GLY A 192 4.73 -3.85 5.05
N HIS A 193 4.21 -3.95 6.27
CA HIS A 193 4.04 -5.18 7.06
C HIS A 193 5.34 -5.86 7.52
N MET A 194 6.28 -6.21 6.63
CA MET A 194 7.54 -6.80 7.08
C MET A 194 8.49 -5.72 7.63
N HIS A 195 9.38 -6.12 8.53
CA HIS A 195 10.29 -5.20 9.21
C HIS A 195 11.62 -4.99 8.47
N ALA A 196 12.04 -5.96 7.66
CA ALA A 196 13.22 -5.86 6.82
C ALA A 196 12.89 -5.16 5.51
N ALA A 197 13.70 -4.18 5.10
CA ALA A 197 13.56 -3.53 3.81
C ALA A 197 13.90 -4.53 2.69
N GLU A 198 13.10 -4.54 1.62
CA GLU A 198 13.33 -5.38 0.44
C GLU A 198 12.98 -4.58 -0.81
N SER A 199 13.72 -4.79 -1.90
CA SER A 199 13.25 -4.39 -3.23
C SER A 199 13.51 -5.52 -4.20
N LEU A 200 12.49 -5.88 -4.97
CA LEU A 200 12.51 -6.95 -5.94
C LEU A 200 12.02 -6.43 -7.29
N ALA A 201 12.83 -6.62 -8.31
CA ALA A 201 12.42 -6.48 -9.71
C ALA A 201 12.17 -7.87 -10.29
N GLU A 202 10.99 -8.10 -10.86
CA GLU A 202 10.61 -9.39 -11.44
C GLU A 202 10.01 -9.21 -12.83
N ALA A 203 10.63 -9.82 -13.84
CA ALA A 203 10.10 -9.88 -15.20
C ALA A 203 9.69 -11.33 -15.52
N ARG A 204 8.45 -11.54 -15.98
CA ARG A 204 7.96 -12.89 -16.38
C ARG A 204 7.57 -12.90 -17.84
N GLY A 205 7.97 -13.93 -18.58
CA GLY A 205 7.54 -14.13 -19.97
C GLY A 205 7.94 -13.01 -20.95
N GLY A 206 9.04 -12.29 -20.68
CA GLY A 206 9.51 -11.18 -21.52
C GLY A 206 8.74 -9.87 -21.37
N THR A 207 7.85 -9.76 -20.38
CA THR A 207 7.12 -8.53 -20.06
C THR A 207 8.00 -7.52 -19.31
N GLN A 208 7.55 -6.26 -19.24
CA GLN A 208 8.20 -5.23 -18.43
C GLN A 208 8.38 -5.69 -16.98
N ALA A 209 9.56 -5.43 -16.41
CA ALA A 209 9.85 -5.79 -15.03
C ALA A 209 8.89 -5.08 -14.07
N ARG A 210 8.40 -5.83 -13.09
CA ARG A 210 7.54 -5.32 -12.01
C ARG A 210 8.41 -5.03 -10.79
N LEU A 211 8.31 -3.82 -10.27
CA LEU A 211 9.06 -3.39 -9.10
C LEU A 211 8.22 -3.52 -7.84
N TRP A 212 8.73 -4.26 -6.86
CA TRP A 212 8.14 -4.46 -5.54
C TRP A 212 9.08 -3.83 -4.52
N VAL A 213 8.60 -2.85 -3.75
CA VAL A 213 9.43 -2.09 -2.81
C VAL A 213 8.80 -2.13 -1.43
N GLN A 214 9.56 -2.61 -0.46
CA GLN A 214 9.18 -2.63 0.92
C GLN A 214 10.05 -1.68 1.74
N ALA A 215 9.41 -0.70 2.37
CA ALA A 215 10.08 0.15 3.33
C ALA A 215 10.05 -0.50 4.73
N PRO A 216 11.10 -0.32 5.55
CA PRO A 216 11.07 -0.74 6.95
C PRO A 216 10.11 0.16 7.75
N SER A 217 9.69 -0.31 8.93
CA SER A 217 8.85 0.49 9.83
C SER A 217 9.62 1.69 10.36
N LEU A 218 8.97 2.87 10.47
CA LEU A 218 9.63 4.05 11.04
C LEU A 218 9.75 3.98 12.58
N PHE A 219 8.81 3.30 13.23
CA PHE A 219 8.75 3.13 14.68
C PHE A 219 8.03 1.81 15.03
N GLY A 220 8.27 1.30 16.24
CA GLY A 220 7.67 0.07 16.75
C GLY A 220 8.45 -0.48 17.93
N LEU A 221 8.09 -1.69 18.39
CA LEU A 221 8.84 -2.37 19.45
C LEU A 221 10.15 -2.92 18.89
N GLU A 222 11.30 -2.49 19.40
CA GLU A 222 12.63 -2.92 18.91
C GLU A 222 12.86 -4.43 19.05
N HIS A 223 12.20 -5.02 20.05
CA HIS A 223 12.22 -6.46 20.34
C HIS A 223 10.80 -7.00 20.50
N TYR A 224 10.53 -8.15 19.88
CA TYR A 224 9.23 -8.83 19.96
C TYR A 224 9.37 -10.37 19.93
N GLY A 225 8.26 -11.07 20.20
CA GLY A 225 8.24 -12.52 20.36
C GLY A 225 8.60 -12.98 21.78
N GLU A 226 8.51 -14.28 22.03
CA GLU A 226 8.96 -14.86 23.29
C GLU A 226 10.45 -14.55 23.51
N GLU A 227 10.78 -14.13 24.74
CA GLU A 227 12.14 -13.75 25.16
C GLU A 227 12.77 -12.56 24.42
N LYS A 228 12.01 -11.72 23.68
CA LYS A 228 12.54 -10.51 23.00
C LYS A 228 13.68 -10.79 22.00
N LYS A 229 13.80 -12.03 21.50
CA LYS A 229 14.93 -12.46 20.67
C LYS A 229 14.90 -11.93 19.23
N VAL A 230 13.78 -11.39 18.76
CA VAL A 230 13.69 -10.88 17.39
C VAL A 230 13.99 -9.38 17.37
N SER A 231 15.14 -9.02 16.79
CA SER A 231 15.57 -7.62 16.58
C SER A 231 14.87 -7.03 15.36
N ARG A 232 14.32 -5.83 15.49
CA ARG A 232 13.68 -5.09 14.38
C ARG A 232 14.61 -4.03 13.81
N SER A 233 14.64 -3.91 12.48
CA SER A 233 15.19 -2.75 11.78
C SER A 233 14.13 -1.67 11.64
N PHE A 234 14.44 -0.44 12.06
CA PHE A 234 13.63 0.74 11.76
C PHE A 234 14.26 1.58 10.67
N GLY A 235 13.45 2.35 9.94
CA GLY A 235 13.95 3.20 8.88
C GLY A 235 12.87 3.87 8.04
N TYR A 236 13.28 4.40 6.90
CA TYR A 236 12.39 4.92 5.87
C TYR A 236 13.08 4.90 4.51
N GLY A 237 12.30 4.89 3.44
CA GLY A 237 12.79 5.19 2.10
C GLY A 237 12.28 6.55 1.66
N TRP A 238 13.10 7.29 0.91
CA TRP A 238 12.59 8.34 0.04
C TRP A 238 13.03 8.03 -1.38
N GLY A 239 12.25 8.48 -2.36
CA GLY A 239 12.48 8.11 -3.74
C GLY A 239 12.20 9.23 -4.72
N ARG A 240 12.65 9.00 -5.95
CA ARG A 240 12.44 9.87 -7.11
C ARG A 240 11.96 8.99 -8.26
N ILE A 241 10.98 9.50 -8.97
CA ILE A 241 10.57 9.01 -10.29
C ILE A 241 10.86 10.16 -11.26
N SER A 242 11.55 9.89 -12.36
CA SER A 242 11.78 10.86 -13.44
C SER A 242 10.97 10.54 -14.68
N GLU A 243 10.87 11.52 -15.57
CA GLU A 243 10.12 11.46 -16.82
C GLU A 243 10.62 10.36 -17.77
N ASP A 244 11.91 10.04 -17.71
CA ASP A 244 12.54 8.95 -18.46
C ASP A 244 12.28 7.56 -17.87
N GLY A 245 11.47 7.48 -16.81
CA GLY A 245 11.11 6.24 -16.13
C GLY A 245 12.14 5.75 -15.11
N GLU A 246 13.25 6.47 -14.85
CA GLU A 246 14.16 6.08 -13.78
C GLU A 246 13.44 6.20 -12.42
N ILE A 247 13.41 5.07 -11.69
CA ILE A 247 13.01 5.03 -10.30
C ILE A 247 14.25 4.86 -9.44
N ARG A 248 14.43 5.80 -8.51
CA ARG A 248 15.55 5.80 -7.57
C ARG A 248 15.05 5.84 -6.14
N SER A 249 15.66 5.04 -5.29
CA SER A 249 15.37 4.96 -3.86
C SER A 249 16.61 5.27 -3.04
N TRP A 250 16.43 5.96 -1.92
CA TRP A 250 17.42 6.17 -0.89
C TRP A 250 16.87 5.55 0.41
N PRO A 251 17.16 4.27 0.65
CA PRO A 251 16.74 3.58 1.86
C PRO A 251 17.64 3.96 3.03
N TYR A 252 17.02 4.34 4.15
CA TYR A 252 17.68 4.61 5.42
C TYR A 252 17.18 3.64 6.47
N VAL A 253 18.11 3.18 7.30
CA VAL A 253 17.84 2.38 8.49
C VAL A 253 18.46 3.05 9.71
N HIS A 254 17.88 2.82 10.88
CA HIS A 254 18.50 3.23 12.13
C HIS A 254 19.82 2.47 12.35
N GLY A 255 20.79 3.14 12.94
CA GLY A 255 22.08 2.57 13.29
C GLY A 255 22.74 3.40 14.38
N TYR A 256 23.93 2.97 14.80
CA TYR A 256 24.68 3.63 15.87
C TYR A 256 26.06 4.11 15.38
N PRO A 257 26.14 4.97 14.34
CA PRO A 257 27.42 5.51 13.91
C PRO A 257 28.05 6.32 15.05
N GLY A 258 29.26 5.95 15.45
CA GLY A 258 29.96 6.63 16.57
C GLY A 258 29.27 6.49 17.93
N GLY A 259 28.38 5.51 18.12
CA GLY A 259 27.72 5.23 19.40
C GLY A 259 26.41 6.00 19.66
N SER A 260 25.98 6.87 18.74
CA SER A 260 24.70 7.58 18.83
C SER A 260 23.69 7.08 17.81
N LEU A 261 22.42 6.96 18.21
CA LEU A 261 21.33 6.57 17.31
C LEU A 261 21.15 7.59 16.19
N ALA A 262 21.22 7.14 14.94
CA ALA A 262 21.00 7.95 13.75
C ALA A 262 20.39 7.12 12.62
N LEU A 263 19.76 7.78 11.64
CA LEU A 263 19.35 7.15 10.38
C LEU A 263 20.53 7.19 9.42
N VAL A 264 20.93 6.03 8.91
CA VAL A 264 22.09 5.82 8.03
C VAL A 264 21.65 5.13 6.74
N GLU A 265 22.44 5.28 5.68
CA GLU A 265 22.21 4.60 4.40
C GLU A 265 22.21 3.07 4.60
N ASP A 266 21.20 2.38 4.06
CA ASP A 266 21.11 0.92 4.15
C ASP A 266 22.00 0.26 3.11
N HIS A 267 23.29 0.12 3.43
CA HIS A 267 24.27 -0.59 2.59
C HIS A 267 24.22 -2.12 2.75
N ASN A 268 23.49 -2.64 3.74
CA ASN A 268 23.43 -4.07 4.00
C ASN A 268 22.39 -4.76 3.11
N ASN A 269 21.25 -4.10 2.87
CA ASN A 269 20.17 -4.66 2.05
C ASN A 269 20.19 -4.13 0.61
N PHE A 270 20.90 -3.03 0.33
CA PHE A 270 20.87 -2.41 -0.99
C PHE A 270 22.25 -2.16 -1.60
N ARG A 271 22.31 -2.29 -2.92
CA ARG A 271 23.48 -1.92 -3.72
C ARG A 271 23.32 -0.48 -4.20
N TRP A 272 24.21 0.38 -3.73
CA TRP A 272 24.22 1.80 -4.06
C TRP A 272 25.00 2.07 -5.33
N VAL A 273 24.53 3.01 -6.13
CA VAL A 273 25.17 3.48 -7.36
C VAL A 273 25.87 4.81 -7.08
N HIS A 274 27.06 5.02 -7.66
CA HIS A 274 27.90 6.19 -7.45
C HIS A 274 28.01 7.04 -8.73
N ASP A 275 26.88 7.51 -9.23
CA ASP A 275 26.73 8.32 -10.45
C ASP A 275 26.65 9.84 -10.18
N GLY A 276 27.11 10.28 -9.02
CA GLY A 276 27.04 11.67 -8.56
C GLY A 276 25.73 12.06 -7.86
N LEU A 277 24.63 11.33 -8.07
CA LEU A 277 23.39 11.52 -7.30
C LEU A 277 23.33 10.63 -6.05
N ARG A 278 24.09 9.52 -6.05
CA ARG A 278 24.02 8.43 -5.06
C ARG A 278 22.60 7.82 -4.99
N GLY A 279 22.45 6.67 -4.35
CA GLY A 279 21.16 5.99 -4.19
C GLY A 279 21.10 4.64 -4.89
N VAL A 280 19.93 4.02 -4.86
CA VAL A 280 19.64 2.70 -5.43
C VAL A 280 18.75 2.90 -6.64
N ILE A 281 19.22 2.52 -7.82
CA ILE A 281 18.37 2.52 -9.01
C ILE A 281 17.56 1.24 -9.00
N LEU A 282 16.24 1.38 -9.01
CA LEU A 282 15.30 0.26 -9.06
C LEU A 282 15.04 -0.06 -10.53
N ARG A 283 15.48 -1.23 -10.99
CA ARG A 283 15.34 -1.72 -12.37
C ARG A 283 14.92 -3.17 -12.36
#